data_AF-A0A2S9YMG1-F1
#
_entry.id   AF-A0A2S9YMG1-F1
#
_cell.length_a   1.000
_cell.length_b   1.000
_cell.length_c   1.000
_cell.angle_alpha   90.00
_cell.angle_beta   90.00
_cell.angle_gamma   90.00
#
_symmetry.space_group_name_H-M   'P 1'
#
loop_
_entity.id
_entity.type
_entity.pdbx_description
1 polymer ?
#
loop_
_entity_poly.entity_id
_entity_poly.type
_entity_poly.pdbx_seq_one_letter_code
_entity_poly.pdbx_strand_id
1 'polypeptide(L)'
;MRATFDALRHTLLFLALILLAGCAGKKEKILVLVADNHATINLFGFEESELHHIHNTVELHRNVFLVRYDPETPDKLKWVNCPVAATYSYRQANGRRVESMFVRSFQELQAKVPVNYARFAGQIKNGKSLEFHYVTIGSYELIGEFKIPKNDPDCEGATHYVVTLSVGAFNFSEEKAIEGGIEVAEKTTGIGVGASAGRGAGEMTKMGDLDSCMDDQAALNDCFTPLQVLMMPLAARHWEGSGAVDPAPVRTADTSGSGSGPSRQVNTDLALHVDEAKWRPGSFMAMALERLLLMATRVDNTTDFGFDDKGSTVAAGFLRPEHPQQFTRVFEAGKTYAVIGAGSTEANIDIVIKDPGGNVIAADTEADGTPAVTFTAPTEGNYKIELSVVNQAEEFGAIVIMQDGGLPIPAETLQMVFQRLLDSGAFASGKVQELGFQNGLVFHEDDWALQGTVLYPGEAIRQTGITLGGNSAVFAAVSHEESFNIDLEVINANTGETAVDHEPDSNPIVIVDSPDPNTSYDLRVIYGQGDSATLATSLILIVSD
;
A
#
# COMPACT_ATOMS: atom_id res chain seq x y z
N MET A 1 40.45 -39.11 25.14
CA MET A 1 39.17 -39.84 25.28
C MET A 1 37.93 -38.95 25.36
N ARG A 2 37.99 -37.64 25.04
CA ARG A 2 36.81 -36.77 24.84
C ARG A 2 36.69 -36.20 23.42
N ALA A 3 37.71 -36.34 22.58
CA ALA A 3 37.69 -35.87 21.18
C ALA A 3 37.16 -36.91 20.17
N THR A 4 36.79 -38.11 20.61
CA THR A 4 36.31 -39.21 19.74
C THR A 4 34.81 -39.46 19.84
N PHE A 5 34.07 -38.67 20.64
CA PHE A 5 32.62 -38.82 20.79
C PHE A 5 31.79 -37.83 19.94
N ASP A 6 32.36 -36.69 19.51
CA ASP A 6 31.63 -35.73 18.67
C ASP A 6 31.62 -36.11 17.18
N ALA A 7 32.59 -36.90 16.71
CA ALA A 7 32.62 -37.37 15.32
C ALA A 7 31.54 -38.43 15.00
N LEU A 8 30.99 -39.11 16.02
CA LEU A 8 29.96 -40.13 15.82
C LEU A 8 28.53 -39.54 15.79
N ARG A 9 28.34 -38.31 16.29
CA ARG A 9 27.01 -37.67 16.39
C ARG A 9 26.60 -36.97 15.09
N HIS A 10 27.55 -36.48 14.30
CA HIS A 10 27.26 -35.90 12.98
C HIS A 10 27.12 -36.93 11.86
N THR A 11 27.74 -38.10 12.00
CA THR A 11 27.63 -39.17 10.99
C THR A 11 26.28 -39.91 11.04
N LEU A 12 25.62 -39.93 12.21
CA LEU A 12 24.29 -40.53 12.39
C LEU A 12 23.13 -39.61 12.00
N LEU A 13 23.34 -38.28 11.99
CA LEU A 13 22.33 -37.32 11.52
C LEU A 13 22.28 -37.23 9.99
N PHE A 14 23.43 -37.44 9.31
CA PHE A 14 23.51 -37.41 7.85
C PHE A 14 22.95 -38.68 7.17
N LEU A 15 22.92 -39.82 7.87
CA LEU A 15 22.35 -41.06 7.33
C LEU A 15 20.81 -41.15 7.46
N ALA A 16 20.20 -40.32 8.30
CA ALA A 16 18.74 -40.26 8.46
C ALA A 16 18.05 -39.35 7.43
N LEU A 17 18.77 -38.40 6.82
CA LEU A 17 18.21 -37.51 5.79
C LEU A 17 18.22 -38.10 4.37
N ILE A 18 18.95 -39.19 4.13
CA ILE A 18 19.09 -39.78 2.78
C ILE A 18 18.03 -40.86 2.50
N LEU A 19 17.18 -41.21 3.47
CA LEU A 19 16.15 -42.25 3.34
C LEU A 19 14.70 -41.75 3.13
N LEU A 20 14.48 -40.45 2.86
CA LEU A 20 13.14 -39.90 2.60
C LEU A 20 12.88 -39.42 1.16
N ALA A 21 13.82 -39.61 0.23
CA ALA A 21 13.61 -39.26 -1.18
C ALA A 21 13.14 -40.48 -1.99
N GLY A 22 11.89 -40.87 -1.78
CA GLY A 22 11.26 -41.92 -2.57
C GLY A 22 9.77 -41.96 -2.37
N CYS A 23 9.03 -41.15 -3.15
CA CYS A 23 7.78 -41.56 -3.80
C CYS A 23 7.15 -40.42 -4.62
N ALA A 24 6.83 -40.78 -5.87
CA ALA A 24 5.63 -40.40 -6.62
C ALA A 24 5.39 -38.92 -6.96
N GLY A 25 5.58 -38.63 -8.25
CA GLY A 25 5.11 -37.41 -8.88
C GLY A 25 3.61 -37.20 -8.72
N LYS A 26 3.25 -36.04 -8.20
CA LYS A 26 2.02 -35.34 -8.54
C LYS A 26 2.43 -34.06 -9.24
N LYS A 27 1.83 -33.81 -10.40
CA LYS A 27 1.86 -32.48 -11.02
C LYS A 27 1.19 -31.54 -10.03
N GLU A 28 1.98 -30.78 -9.28
CA GLU A 28 1.49 -29.60 -8.59
C GLU A 28 0.96 -28.66 -9.67
N LYS A 29 -0.36 -28.46 -9.66
CA LYS A 29 -0.92 -27.26 -10.25
C LYS A 29 -0.35 -26.13 -9.41
N ILE A 30 0.55 -25.36 -9.98
CA ILE A 30 0.90 -24.04 -9.44
C ILE A 30 -0.40 -23.26 -9.45
N LEU A 31 -1.02 -23.15 -8.28
CA LEU A 31 -2.13 -22.24 -8.05
C LEU A 31 -1.46 -20.88 -7.91
N VAL A 32 -1.51 -20.09 -8.97
CA VAL A 32 -1.25 -18.66 -8.88
C VAL A 32 -2.48 -18.10 -8.17
N LEU A 33 -2.35 -17.82 -6.88
CA LEU A 33 -3.30 -17.01 -6.14
C LEU A 33 -3.09 -15.58 -6.65
N VAL A 34 -3.96 -15.15 -7.55
CA VAL A 34 -4.09 -13.74 -7.91
C VAL A 34 -4.88 -13.10 -6.78
N ALA A 35 -4.34 -12.07 -6.13
CA ALA A 35 -5.05 -11.32 -5.10
C ALA A 35 -6.38 -10.82 -5.66
N ASP A 36 -7.49 -11.27 -5.06
CA ASP A 36 -8.83 -10.99 -5.58
C ASP A 36 -9.28 -9.55 -5.30
N ASN A 37 -9.60 -8.87 -6.41
CA ASN A 37 -10.56 -7.76 -6.61
C ASN A 37 -10.05 -6.32 -6.79
N HIS A 38 -8.75 -6.02 -6.65
CA HIS A 38 -8.20 -4.73 -7.14
C HIS A 38 -7.05 -4.99 -8.11
N ALA A 39 -7.38 -5.17 -9.38
CA ALA A 39 -6.38 -5.44 -10.40
C ALA A 39 -5.82 -4.12 -10.96
N THR A 40 -4.54 -3.84 -10.67
CA THR A 40 -3.74 -2.93 -11.50
C THR A 40 -3.25 -3.71 -12.71
N ILE A 41 -3.63 -3.27 -13.91
CA ILE A 41 -3.33 -3.97 -15.16
C ILE A 41 -2.50 -3.08 -16.07
N ASN A 42 -1.32 -3.56 -16.44
CA ASN A 42 -0.51 -2.97 -17.51
C ASN A 42 -1.18 -3.19 -18.88
N LEU A 43 -1.28 -2.11 -19.65
CA LEU A 43 -1.93 -2.07 -20.97
C LEU A 43 -0.94 -2.27 -22.13
N PHE A 44 0.32 -2.64 -21.86
CA PHE A 44 1.36 -2.76 -22.88
C PHE A 44 1.07 -3.80 -23.98
N GLY A 45 0.18 -4.75 -23.72
CA GLY A 45 -0.24 -5.77 -24.70
C GLY A 45 -1.27 -5.32 -25.73
N PHE A 46 -1.91 -4.16 -25.54
CA PHE A 46 -2.97 -3.66 -26.42
C PHE A 46 -2.43 -3.01 -27.70
N GLU A 47 -3.24 -3.02 -28.76
CA GLU A 47 -2.93 -2.30 -30.00
C GLU A 47 -3.18 -0.79 -29.84
N GLU A 48 -2.51 0.02 -30.65
CA GLU A 48 -2.63 1.49 -30.61
C GLU A 48 -4.09 1.96 -30.78
N SER A 49 -4.85 1.31 -31.67
CA SER A 49 -6.27 1.62 -31.90
C SER A 49 -7.15 1.34 -30.68
N GLU A 50 -6.81 0.31 -29.90
CA GLU A 50 -7.48 0.02 -28.64
C GLU A 50 -7.10 1.11 -27.64
N LEU A 51 -5.81 1.38 -27.42
CA LEU A 51 -5.35 2.40 -26.48
C LEU A 51 -5.98 3.78 -26.77
N HIS A 52 -6.09 4.19 -28.04
CA HIS A 52 -6.83 5.40 -28.42
C HIS A 52 -8.31 5.34 -28.03
N HIS A 53 -8.94 4.18 -28.15
CA HIS A 53 -10.33 4.01 -27.73
C HIS A 53 -10.51 4.14 -26.20
N ILE A 54 -9.56 3.66 -25.37
CA ILE A 54 -9.59 3.87 -23.90
C ILE A 54 -9.58 5.35 -23.61
N HIS A 55 -8.56 6.00 -24.17
CA HIS A 55 -8.26 7.39 -23.91
C HIS A 55 -9.45 8.26 -24.30
N ASN A 56 -10.04 8.02 -25.48
CA ASN A 56 -11.24 8.72 -25.93
C ASN A 56 -12.47 8.44 -25.07
N THR A 57 -12.62 7.23 -24.51
CA THR A 57 -13.74 6.92 -23.60
C THR A 57 -13.68 7.78 -22.33
N VAL A 58 -12.49 7.94 -21.77
CA VAL A 58 -12.26 8.69 -20.54
C VAL A 58 -12.25 10.20 -20.78
N GLU A 59 -11.50 10.68 -21.77
CA GLU A 59 -11.27 12.12 -22.00
C GLU A 59 -12.37 12.77 -22.84
N LEU A 60 -12.67 12.21 -24.01
CA LEU A 60 -13.57 12.83 -24.99
C LEU A 60 -15.03 12.52 -24.68
N HIS A 61 -15.37 11.25 -24.45
CA HIS A 61 -16.74 10.83 -24.22
C HIS A 61 -17.17 11.04 -22.77
N ARG A 62 -16.21 11.08 -21.83
CA ARG A 62 -16.48 11.18 -20.39
C ARG A 62 -17.51 10.15 -19.94
N ASN A 63 -17.32 8.92 -20.40
CA ASN A 63 -18.12 7.78 -19.96
C ASN A 63 -17.36 7.02 -18.88
N VAL A 64 -18.08 6.37 -17.96
CA VAL A 64 -17.47 5.41 -17.05
C VAL A 64 -16.83 4.31 -17.89
N PHE A 65 -15.54 4.09 -17.68
CA PHE A 65 -14.85 3.07 -18.44
C PHE A 65 -15.11 1.71 -17.78
N LEU A 66 -15.97 0.90 -18.41
CA LEU A 66 -16.35 -0.43 -17.92
C LEU A 66 -15.59 -1.54 -18.63
N VAL A 67 -15.28 -2.57 -17.86
CA VAL A 67 -14.65 -3.78 -18.39
C VAL A 67 -15.34 -5.04 -17.90
N ARG A 68 -15.25 -6.07 -18.72
CA ARG A 68 -15.48 -7.45 -18.35
C ARG A 68 -14.11 -8.11 -18.17
N TYR A 69 -13.79 -8.33 -16.92
CA TYR A 69 -12.58 -9.00 -16.45
C TYR A 69 -12.96 -10.21 -15.60
N ASP A 70 -12.22 -11.30 -15.77
CA ASP A 70 -12.40 -12.57 -15.07
C ASP A 70 -11.04 -12.99 -14.49
N PRO A 71 -10.87 -13.02 -13.15
CA PRO A 71 -9.60 -13.34 -12.53
C PRO A 71 -9.14 -14.78 -12.80
N GLU A 72 -10.04 -15.70 -13.18
CA GLU A 72 -9.67 -17.05 -13.60
C GLU A 72 -9.03 -17.08 -15.00
N THR A 73 -9.26 -16.04 -15.80
CA THR A 73 -8.67 -15.86 -17.14
C THR A 73 -8.09 -14.44 -17.30
N PRO A 74 -7.02 -14.11 -16.53
CA PRO A 74 -6.50 -12.75 -16.43
C PRO A 74 -5.88 -12.24 -17.75
N ASP A 75 -5.66 -13.14 -18.72
CA ASP A 75 -5.23 -12.80 -20.07
C ASP A 75 -6.30 -12.09 -20.91
N LYS A 76 -7.57 -12.12 -20.46
CA LYS A 76 -8.72 -11.60 -21.18
C LYS A 76 -9.34 -10.43 -20.43
N LEU A 77 -9.19 -9.25 -21.02
CA LEU A 77 -9.93 -8.06 -20.63
C LEU A 77 -10.74 -7.59 -21.82
N LYS A 78 -12.06 -7.54 -21.65
CA LYS A 78 -12.99 -7.04 -22.67
C LYS A 78 -13.63 -5.75 -22.23
N TRP A 79 -13.86 -4.88 -23.19
CA TRP A 79 -14.28 -3.52 -22.93
C TRP A 79 -15.77 -3.47 -23.15
N VAL A 80 -16.45 -2.79 -22.26
CA VAL A 80 -17.91 -2.68 -22.30
C VAL A 80 -18.23 -1.24 -22.63
N ASN A 81 -18.66 -1.01 -23.87
CA ASN A 81 -18.96 0.32 -24.39
C ASN A 81 -20.33 0.79 -23.88
N CYS A 82 -20.39 1.08 -22.59
CA CYS A 82 -21.58 1.53 -21.89
C CYS A 82 -21.60 3.08 -21.85
N PRO A 83 -22.61 3.75 -22.45
CA PRO A 83 -22.65 5.21 -22.54
C PRO A 83 -23.15 5.88 -21.24
N VAL A 84 -22.60 5.47 -20.10
CA VAL A 84 -22.93 6.05 -18.79
C VAL A 84 -21.96 7.17 -18.49
N ALA A 85 -22.50 8.38 -18.32
CA ALA A 85 -21.69 9.56 -18.03
C ALA A 85 -20.91 9.40 -16.72
N ALA A 86 -19.66 9.82 -16.74
CA ALA A 86 -18.78 9.89 -15.59
C ALA A 86 -17.89 11.13 -15.69
N THR A 87 -17.25 11.52 -14.59
CA THR A 87 -16.26 12.58 -14.63
C THR A 87 -14.91 12.00 -14.25
N TYR A 88 -13.91 12.22 -15.10
CA TYR A 88 -12.53 11.94 -14.75
C TYR A 88 -11.77 13.25 -14.57
N SER A 89 -10.94 13.32 -13.53
CA SER A 89 -10.04 14.44 -13.27
C SER A 89 -8.62 14.03 -13.62
N TYR A 90 -7.92 14.85 -14.40
CA TYR A 90 -6.51 14.61 -14.69
C TYR A 90 -5.63 15.07 -13.53
N ARG A 91 -4.71 14.21 -13.10
CA ARG A 91 -3.72 14.45 -12.06
C ARG A 91 -2.34 14.29 -12.66
N GLN A 92 -1.57 15.37 -12.67
CA GLN A 92 -0.19 15.33 -13.13
C GLN A 92 0.69 14.57 -12.14
N ALA A 93 1.60 13.74 -12.64
CA ALA A 93 2.56 13.04 -11.80
C ALA A 93 3.60 14.01 -11.21
N ASN A 94 4.02 13.75 -9.97
CA ASN A 94 5.07 14.51 -9.30
C ASN A 94 6.45 14.10 -9.85
N GLY A 95 6.88 14.82 -10.87
CA GLY A 95 8.11 14.50 -11.61
C GLY A 95 7.88 13.44 -12.67
N ARG A 96 8.82 13.37 -13.62
CA ARG A 96 8.80 12.41 -14.73
C ARG A 96 10.13 11.69 -14.77
N ARG A 97 10.08 10.37 -14.87
CA ARG A 97 11.27 9.52 -15.05
C ARG A 97 10.93 8.39 -16.00
N VAL A 98 11.90 8.01 -16.82
CA VAL A 98 11.80 6.79 -17.62
C VAL A 98 12.08 5.60 -16.71
N GLU A 99 11.10 4.71 -16.64
CA GLU A 99 11.19 3.44 -15.94
C GLU A 99 11.44 2.30 -16.93
N SER A 100 12.15 1.28 -16.48
CA SER A 100 12.50 0.11 -17.30
C SER A 100 11.99 -1.17 -16.65
N MET A 101 11.33 -2.00 -17.45
CA MET A 101 10.83 -3.30 -17.03
C MET A 101 11.36 -4.39 -17.95
N PHE A 102 12.08 -5.36 -17.37
CA PHE A 102 12.62 -6.51 -18.09
C PHE A 102 11.73 -7.74 -17.91
N VAL A 103 11.51 -8.48 -18.99
CA VAL A 103 10.77 -9.75 -19.02
C VAL A 103 11.64 -10.80 -19.70
N ARG A 104 12.12 -11.78 -18.91
CA ARG A 104 13.06 -12.82 -19.36
C ARG A 104 12.45 -14.21 -19.44
N SER A 105 11.29 -14.40 -18.84
CA SER A 105 10.61 -15.70 -18.77
C SER A 105 9.12 -15.55 -19.06
N PHE A 106 8.48 -16.67 -19.41
CA PHE A 106 7.05 -16.68 -19.68
C PHE A 106 6.23 -16.37 -18.42
N GLN A 107 6.73 -16.79 -17.26
CA GLN A 107 6.14 -16.49 -15.95
C GLN A 107 6.25 -14.99 -15.63
N GLU A 108 7.41 -14.38 -15.84
CA GLU A 108 7.56 -12.91 -15.70
C GLU A 108 6.64 -12.16 -16.65
N LEU A 109 6.46 -12.66 -17.88
CA LEU A 109 5.57 -12.04 -18.84
C LEU A 109 4.12 -12.06 -18.35
N GLN A 110 3.65 -13.20 -17.84
CA GLN A 110 2.31 -13.32 -17.28
C GLN A 110 2.11 -12.46 -16.02
N ALA A 111 3.15 -12.31 -15.20
CA ALA A 111 3.08 -11.49 -13.99
C ALA A 111 3.07 -9.99 -14.31
N LYS A 112 3.95 -9.54 -15.21
CA LYS A 112 4.17 -8.11 -15.49
C LYS A 112 3.25 -7.53 -16.56
N VAL A 113 2.79 -8.35 -17.51
CA VAL A 113 1.89 -7.95 -18.59
C VAL A 113 0.70 -8.91 -18.62
N PRO A 114 -0.15 -8.92 -17.58
CA PRO A 114 -1.13 -10.00 -17.38
C PRO A 114 -2.17 -10.09 -18.49
N VAL A 115 -2.53 -8.97 -19.12
CA VAL A 115 -3.50 -8.92 -20.22
C VAL A 115 -2.80 -8.90 -21.57
N ASN A 116 -3.34 -9.66 -22.54
CA ASN A 116 -2.83 -9.73 -23.91
C ASN A 116 -1.36 -10.16 -24.05
N TYR A 117 -0.77 -10.84 -23.04
CA TYR A 117 0.61 -11.34 -23.14
C TYR A 117 0.83 -12.30 -24.31
N ALA A 118 -0.22 -12.90 -24.86
CA ALA A 118 -0.12 -13.80 -26.01
C ALA A 118 0.62 -13.18 -27.20
N ARG A 119 0.55 -11.84 -27.33
CA ARG A 119 1.30 -11.05 -28.32
C ARG A 119 2.82 -11.21 -28.16
N PHE A 120 3.29 -11.27 -26.92
CA PHE A 120 4.71 -11.36 -26.56
C PHE A 120 5.19 -12.80 -26.34
N ALA A 121 4.26 -13.73 -26.10
CA ALA A 121 4.55 -15.12 -25.76
C ALA A 121 5.47 -15.82 -26.78
N GLY A 122 5.32 -15.50 -28.08
CA GLY A 122 6.17 -16.06 -29.13
C GLY A 122 7.63 -15.63 -29.00
N GLN A 123 7.89 -14.37 -28.62
CA GLN A 123 9.23 -13.83 -28.47
C GLN A 123 9.96 -14.51 -27.31
N ILE A 124 9.30 -14.59 -26.15
CA ILE A 124 9.84 -15.23 -24.95
C ILE A 124 10.08 -16.73 -25.17
N LYS A 125 9.13 -17.44 -25.82
CA LYS A 125 9.30 -18.88 -26.12
C LYS A 125 10.45 -19.18 -27.08
N ASN A 126 10.85 -18.20 -27.89
CA ASN A 126 12.00 -18.28 -28.79
C ASN A 126 13.32 -17.84 -28.12
N GLY A 127 13.33 -17.70 -26.79
CA GLY A 127 14.54 -17.36 -26.01
C GLY A 127 14.94 -15.88 -26.05
N LYS A 128 14.06 -14.99 -26.53
CA LYS A 128 14.29 -13.54 -26.45
C LYS A 128 13.85 -12.99 -25.09
N SER A 129 14.46 -11.89 -24.66
CA SER A 129 13.95 -11.06 -23.57
C SER A 129 13.26 -9.82 -24.12
N LEU A 130 12.35 -9.26 -23.34
CA LEU A 130 11.70 -7.98 -23.62
C LEU A 130 12.14 -6.95 -22.61
N GLU A 131 12.45 -5.76 -23.10
CA GLU A 131 12.70 -4.58 -22.29
C GLU A 131 11.63 -3.55 -22.66
N PHE A 132 10.84 -3.15 -21.68
CA PHE A 132 9.87 -2.07 -21.78
C PHE A 132 10.47 -0.83 -21.14
N HIS A 133 10.41 0.30 -21.84
CA HIS A 133 10.67 1.61 -21.25
C HIS A 133 9.36 2.39 -21.24
N TYR A 134 9.03 3.04 -20.14
CA TYR A 134 7.83 3.85 -20.06
C TYR A 134 8.03 5.06 -19.16
N VAL A 135 7.19 6.08 -19.34
CA VAL A 135 7.16 7.28 -18.51
C VAL A 135 5.71 7.62 -18.23
N THR A 136 5.35 7.75 -16.96
CA THR A 136 4.02 8.20 -16.53
C THR A 136 4.05 9.72 -16.38
N ILE A 137 3.14 10.42 -17.08
CA ILE A 137 3.03 11.88 -16.96
C ILE A 137 1.90 12.31 -16.02
N GLY A 138 1.00 11.39 -15.70
CA GLY A 138 -0.17 11.61 -14.87
C GLY A 138 -1.19 10.49 -14.98
N SER A 139 -2.38 10.74 -14.47
CA SER A 139 -3.49 9.79 -14.49
C SER A 139 -4.84 10.49 -14.60
N TYR A 140 -5.82 9.81 -15.17
CA TYR A 140 -7.22 10.18 -15.11
C TYR A 140 -7.88 9.42 -13.95
N GLU A 141 -8.45 10.14 -13.00
CA GLU A 141 -9.08 9.59 -11.81
C GLU A 141 -10.60 9.80 -11.87
N LEU A 142 -11.37 8.73 -11.72
CA LEU A 142 -12.82 8.79 -11.67
C LEU A 142 -13.25 9.56 -10.42
N ILE A 143 -14.03 10.63 -10.63
CA ILE A 143 -14.60 11.45 -9.57
C ILE A 143 -16.13 11.44 -9.63
N GLY A 144 -16.74 11.39 -8.45
CA GLY A 144 -18.20 11.35 -8.29
C GLY A 144 -18.79 9.94 -8.43
N GLU A 145 -20.09 9.86 -8.19
CA GLU A 145 -20.85 8.61 -8.34
C GLU A 145 -21.39 8.45 -9.76
N PHE A 146 -21.58 7.20 -10.18
CA PHE A 146 -22.29 6.84 -11.40
C PHE A 146 -23.31 5.74 -11.11
N LYS A 147 -24.33 5.63 -11.96
CA LYS A 147 -25.30 4.53 -11.94
C LYS A 147 -25.42 3.95 -13.35
N ILE A 148 -25.30 2.64 -13.44
CA ILE A 148 -25.42 1.87 -14.67
C ILE A 148 -26.87 1.44 -14.84
N PRO A 149 -27.54 1.74 -15.97
CA PRO A 149 -28.89 1.29 -16.19
C PRO A 149 -28.95 -0.24 -16.27
N LYS A 150 -29.79 -0.85 -15.42
CA LYS A 150 -29.85 -2.31 -15.23
C LYS A 150 -30.27 -3.10 -16.48
N ASN A 151 -30.94 -2.44 -17.43
CA ASN A 151 -31.48 -3.07 -18.63
C ASN A 151 -30.84 -2.51 -19.91
N ASP A 152 -29.69 -1.85 -19.81
CA ASP A 152 -28.96 -1.39 -21.00
C ASP A 152 -28.12 -2.55 -21.58
N PRO A 153 -28.41 -3.02 -22.81
CA PRO A 153 -27.65 -4.10 -23.44
C PRO A 153 -26.18 -3.72 -23.70
N ASP A 154 -25.86 -2.44 -23.82
CA ASP A 154 -24.49 -1.97 -24.06
C ASP A 154 -23.63 -2.04 -22.79
N CYS A 155 -24.27 -2.14 -21.62
CA CYS A 155 -23.63 -2.27 -20.31
C CYS A 155 -23.63 -3.73 -19.81
N GLU A 156 -24.24 -4.65 -20.55
CA GLU A 156 -24.39 -6.04 -20.14
C GLU A 156 -23.04 -6.75 -20.00
N GLY A 157 -22.83 -7.43 -18.88
CA GLY A 157 -21.65 -8.24 -18.63
C GLY A 157 -20.42 -7.46 -18.18
N ALA A 158 -20.53 -6.15 -17.92
CA ALA A 158 -19.52 -5.43 -17.16
C ALA A 158 -19.36 -6.06 -15.77
N THR A 159 -18.11 -6.32 -15.38
CA THR A 159 -17.77 -6.86 -14.06
C THR A 159 -16.99 -5.87 -13.23
N HIS A 160 -16.26 -4.95 -13.87
CA HIS A 160 -15.46 -3.92 -13.20
C HIS A 160 -15.63 -2.57 -13.88
N TYR A 161 -15.26 -1.52 -13.17
CA TYR A 161 -15.12 -0.16 -13.68
C TYR A 161 -13.70 0.35 -13.41
N VAL A 162 -13.18 1.19 -14.30
CA VAL A 162 -11.85 1.78 -14.19
C VAL A 162 -11.92 3.06 -13.37
N VAL A 163 -11.24 3.04 -12.24
CA VAL A 163 -11.20 4.16 -11.30
C VAL A 163 -9.98 5.04 -11.55
N THR A 164 -8.86 4.45 -11.98
CA THR A 164 -7.66 5.21 -12.36
C THR A 164 -7.16 4.71 -13.69
N LEU A 165 -6.80 5.63 -14.58
CA LEU A 165 -6.11 5.37 -15.83
C LEU A 165 -4.82 6.18 -15.89
N SER A 166 -3.68 5.54 -15.67
CA SER A 166 -2.37 6.17 -15.84
C SER A 166 -2.05 6.36 -17.32
N VAL A 167 -1.48 7.51 -17.66
CA VAL A 167 -1.15 7.89 -19.04
C VAL A 167 0.29 8.35 -19.17
N GLY A 168 0.86 8.15 -20.36
CA GLY A 168 2.26 8.42 -20.64
C GLY A 168 2.69 8.03 -22.05
N ALA A 169 3.92 7.55 -22.15
CA ALA A 169 4.43 6.90 -23.34
C ALA A 169 5.20 5.64 -22.95
N PHE A 170 5.23 4.67 -23.85
CA PHE A 170 6.07 3.49 -23.68
C PHE A 170 6.64 2.99 -25.00
N ASN A 171 7.76 2.30 -24.93
CA ASN A 171 8.27 1.50 -26.01
C ASN A 171 8.68 0.14 -25.45
N PHE A 172 8.78 -0.85 -26.32
CA PHE A 172 9.45 -2.09 -25.98
C PHE A 172 10.35 -2.54 -27.11
N SER A 173 11.40 -3.26 -26.73
CA SER A 173 12.35 -3.86 -27.66
C SER A 173 12.62 -5.31 -27.32
N GLU A 174 12.89 -6.09 -28.36
CA GLU A 174 13.40 -7.44 -28.20
C GLU A 174 14.91 -7.42 -28.03
N GLU A 175 15.42 -7.96 -26.93
CA GLU A 175 16.84 -8.27 -26.80
C GLU A 175 17.10 -9.66 -27.42
N LYS A 176 17.99 -9.71 -28.41
CA LYS A 176 18.51 -10.98 -28.92
C LYS A 176 19.45 -11.58 -27.89
N ALA A 177 19.17 -12.79 -27.43
CA ALA A 177 20.15 -13.60 -26.73
C ALA A 177 21.39 -13.73 -27.62
N ILE A 178 22.55 -13.35 -27.11
CA ILE A 178 23.83 -13.63 -27.76
C ILE A 178 24.01 -15.15 -27.67
N GLU A 179 23.59 -15.87 -28.72
CA GLU A 179 23.94 -17.29 -28.85
C GLU A 179 25.46 -17.39 -28.87
N GLY A 180 26.01 -18.09 -27.89
CA GLY A 180 27.44 -18.34 -27.77
C GLY A 180 27.99 -19.07 -28.99
N GLY A 181 28.48 -18.31 -29.95
CA GLY A 181 29.55 -18.72 -30.85
C GLY A 181 30.85 -18.17 -30.29
N ILE A 182 31.73 -19.05 -29.83
CA ILE A 182 33.14 -18.72 -29.61
C ILE A 182 33.70 -18.31 -30.97
N GLU A 183 33.71 -17.02 -31.29
CA GLU A 183 34.64 -16.50 -32.28
C GLU A 183 35.98 -16.32 -31.57
N VAL A 184 36.87 -17.23 -31.92
CA VAL A 184 38.29 -17.19 -31.61
C VAL A 184 38.78 -15.77 -31.88
N ALA A 185 39.26 -15.10 -30.84
CA ALA A 185 40.00 -13.86 -30.96
C ALA A 185 41.23 -14.12 -31.84
N GLU A 186 41.08 -13.90 -33.14
CA GLU A 186 42.19 -13.86 -34.06
C GLU A 186 42.95 -12.56 -33.78
N LYS A 187 44.10 -12.73 -33.13
CA LYS A 187 45.08 -11.68 -32.85
C LYS A 187 45.27 -10.79 -34.08
N THR A 188 44.69 -9.60 -34.04
CA THR A 188 45.20 -8.46 -34.80
C THR A 188 45.48 -7.32 -33.83
N THR A 189 46.77 -7.04 -33.75
CA THR A 189 47.42 -5.95 -33.04
C THR A 189 46.86 -4.60 -33.49
N GLY A 190 46.30 -3.80 -32.58
CA GLY A 190 45.84 -2.45 -32.93
C GLY A 190 45.25 -1.68 -31.75
N ILE A 191 46.07 -0.78 -31.24
CA ILE A 191 45.82 0.33 -30.30
C ILE A 191 44.42 0.96 -30.42
N GLY A 192 43.65 0.91 -29.32
CA GLY A 192 42.79 1.96 -28.78
C GLY A 192 41.62 2.51 -29.62
N VAL A 193 40.42 1.95 -29.46
CA VAL A 193 39.10 2.63 -29.45
C VAL A 193 38.14 1.73 -28.65
N GLY A 194 37.31 2.29 -27.76
CA GLY A 194 36.35 1.55 -26.94
C GLY A 194 35.35 0.76 -27.80
N ALA A 195 35.35 -0.56 -27.65
CA ALA A 195 34.36 -1.44 -28.25
C ALA A 195 33.15 -1.55 -27.30
N SER A 196 32.07 -0.85 -27.62
CA SER A 196 30.74 -1.25 -27.17
C SER A 196 30.45 -2.61 -27.79
N ALA A 197 30.35 -3.65 -26.96
CA ALA A 197 29.80 -4.93 -27.38
C ALA A 197 28.38 -4.65 -27.90
N GLY A 198 28.20 -4.74 -29.23
CA GLY A 198 26.94 -4.42 -29.88
C GLY A 198 25.84 -5.38 -29.42
N ARG A 199 24.97 -4.93 -28.52
CA ARG A 199 23.65 -5.53 -28.34
C ARG A 199 22.89 -5.31 -29.64
N GLY A 200 22.56 -6.39 -30.34
CA GLY A 200 21.71 -6.30 -31.53
C GLY A 200 20.31 -5.91 -31.10
N ALA A 201 19.97 -4.62 -31.15
CA ALA A 201 18.63 -4.13 -30.88
C ALA A 201 17.65 -4.78 -31.87
N GLY A 202 16.64 -5.47 -31.34
CA GLY A 202 15.53 -6.01 -32.13
C GLY A 202 14.60 -4.90 -32.63
N GLU A 203 13.48 -5.31 -33.23
CA GLU A 203 12.42 -4.40 -33.64
C GLU A 203 11.86 -3.68 -32.40
N MET A 204 11.81 -2.35 -32.46
CA MET A 204 11.30 -1.51 -31.38
C MET A 204 9.90 -1.04 -31.77
N THR A 205 8.92 -1.31 -30.91
CA THR A 205 7.57 -0.76 -31.04
C THR A 205 7.43 0.39 -30.06
N LYS A 206 6.89 1.52 -30.52
CA LYS A 206 6.68 2.73 -29.73
C LYS A 206 5.20 3.07 -29.68
N MET A 207 4.73 3.52 -28.52
CA MET A 207 3.41 4.08 -28.28
C MET A 207 3.59 5.41 -27.54
N GLY A 208 3.38 6.52 -28.26
CA GLY A 208 3.82 7.85 -27.84
C GLY A 208 5.34 8.06 -27.97
N ASP A 209 5.83 9.18 -27.45
CA ASP A 209 7.25 9.54 -27.49
C ASP A 209 7.81 9.86 -26.11
N LEU A 210 8.63 8.95 -25.56
CA LEU A 210 9.19 9.11 -24.21
C LEU A 210 10.01 10.38 -24.06
N ASP A 211 10.77 10.77 -25.09
CA ASP A 211 11.63 11.95 -25.02
C ASP A 211 10.78 13.23 -24.92
N SER A 212 9.71 13.30 -25.73
CA SER A 212 8.74 14.40 -25.67
C SER A 212 7.99 14.44 -24.32
N CYS A 213 7.74 13.30 -23.68
CA CYS A 213 7.07 13.26 -22.38
C CYS A 213 7.92 13.78 -21.24
N MET A 214 9.24 13.74 -21.37
CA MET A 214 10.15 14.31 -20.39
C MET A 214 10.25 15.84 -20.49
N ASP A 215 9.75 16.45 -21.57
CA ASP A 215 9.71 17.90 -21.77
C ASP A 215 8.33 18.47 -21.43
N ASP A 216 8.27 19.31 -20.39
CA ASP A 216 7.05 19.98 -19.93
C ASP A 216 6.33 20.80 -20.99
N GLN A 217 7.04 21.30 -22.00
CA GLN A 217 6.42 22.07 -23.10
C GLN A 217 5.93 21.19 -24.24
N ALA A 218 6.48 19.98 -24.41
CA ALA A 218 6.15 19.08 -25.52
C ALA A 218 5.14 17.97 -25.15
N ALA A 219 4.95 17.69 -23.86
CA ALA A 219 4.15 16.56 -23.37
C ALA A 219 2.65 16.59 -23.73
N LEU A 220 2.11 17.67 -24.32
CA LEU A 220 0.67 17.85 -24.46
C LEU A 220 0.00 17.01 -25.58
N ASN A 221 0.75 16.47 -26.55
CA ASN A 221 0.14 15.78 -27.70
C ASN A 221 0.44 14.27 -27.78
N ASP A 222 1.63 13.82 -27.39
CA ASP A 222 2.10 12.43 -27.64
C ASP A 222 2.32 11.60 -26.36
N CYS A 223 1.84 12.09 -25.21
CA CYS A 223 2.14 11.52 -23.89
C CYS A 223 0.92 11.07 -23.11
N PHE A 224 -0.23 10.94 -23.78
CA PHE A 224 -1.47 10.50 -23.15
C PHE A 224 -1.81 9.05 -23.48
N THR A 225 -0.81 8.24 -23.85
CA THR A 225 -1.01 6.80 -24.10
C THR A 225 -1.38 6.12 -22.80
N PRO A 226 -2.52 5.43 -22.71
CA PRO A 226 -2.89 4.57 -21.59
C PRO A 226 -1.79 3.56 -21.25
N LEU A 227 -1.29 3.59 -20.02
CA LEU A 227 -0.23 2.69 -19.54
C LEU A 227 -0.78 1.61 -18.61
N GLN A 228 -1.58 2.02 -17.63
CA GLN A 228 -2.09 1.15 -16.58
C GLN A 228 -3.51 1.55 -16.21
N VAL A 229 -4.33 0.56 -15.86
CA VAL A 229 -5.65 0.78 -15.28
C VAL A 229 -5.70 0.16 -13.90
N LEU A 230 -6.32 0.86 -12.96
CA LEU A 230 -6.75 0.28 -11.70
C LEU A 230 -8.27 0.17 -11.71
N MET A 231 -8.72 -1.07 -11.55
CA MET A 231 -10.12 -1.45 -11.73
C MET A 231 -10.73 -1.93 -10.43
N MET A 232 -12.04 -1.72 -10.30
CA MET A 232 -12.80 -2.11 -9.13
C MET A 232 -14.06 -2.90 -9.54
N PRO A 233 -14.46 -3.91 -8.76
CA PRO A 233 -15.62 -4.73 -9.10
C PRO A 233 -16.91 -3.91 -9.01
N LEU A 234 -17.82 -4.16 -9.94
CA LEU A 234 -19.15 -3.56 -9.92
C LEU A 234 -20.02 -4.22 -8.84
N ALA A 235 -20.16 -3.54 -7.70
CA ALA A 235 -21.16 -3.88 -6.69
C ALA A 235 -22.60 -3.61 -7.14
N ALA A 236 -23.58 -4.22 -6.47
CA ALA A 236 -25.00 -4.05 -6.76
C ALA A 236 -25.43 -2.58 -6.79
N ARG A 237 -24.93 -1.75 -5.86
CA ARG A 237 -25.24 -0.32 -5.74
C ARG A 237 -24.88 0.52 -6.96
N HIS A 238 -24.00 0.04 -7.84
CA HIS A 238 -23.66 0.74 -9.08
C HIS A 238 -24.72 0.57 -10.16
N TRP A 239 -25.70 -0.32 -9.97
CA TRP A 239 -26.78 -0.56 -10.93
C TRP A 239 -28.05 0.19 -10.52
N GLU A 240 -28.73 0.85 -11.46
CA GLU A 240 -30.02 1.51 -11.22
C GLU A 240 -31.07 0.51 -10.72
N GLY A 241 -31.88 0.93 -9.75
CA GLY A 241 -32.94 0.08 -9.19
C GLY A 241 -32.42 -1.11 -8.38
N SER A 242 -31.12 -1.18 -8.10
CA SER A 242 -30.62 -1.89 -6.93
C SER A 242 -31.09 -1.10 -5.71
N GLY A 243 -32.25 -1.48 -5.15
CA GLY A 243 -32.58 -1.02 -3.82
C GLY A 243 -31.43 -1.43 -2.93
N ALA A 244 -30.70 -0.47 -2.37
CA ALA A 244 -29.94 -0.73 -1.16
C ALA A 244 -30.93 -1.45 -0.24
N VAL A 245 -30.61 -2.69 0.16
CA VAL A 245 -31.35 -3.31 1.24
C VAL A 245 -31.10 -2.39 2.41
N ASP A 246 -32.10 -1.56 2.75
CA ASP A 246 -32.02 -0.67 3.89
C ASP A 246 -31.49 -1.51 5.06
N PRO A 247 -30.33 -1.17 5.64
CA PRO A 247 -29.90 -1.83 6.85
C PRO A 247 -31.04 -1.67 7.86
N ALA A 248 -31.43 -2.80 8.48
CA ALA A 248 -32.56 -2.87 9.40
C ALA A 248 -32.54 -1.65 10.35
N PRO A 249 -33.67 -0.97 10.57
CA PRO A 249 -33.68 0.33 11.19
C PRO A 249 -33.06 0.27 12.58
N VAL A 250 -31.85 0.80 12.69
CA VAL A 250 -31.29 1.22 13.97
C VAL A 250 -32.21 2.32 14.45
N ARG A 251 -32.81 2.11 15.62
CA ARG A 251 -33.64 3.12 16.29
C ARG A 251 -32.79 4.35 16.56
N THR A 252 -32.85 5.35 15.68
CA THR A 252 -32.37 6.70 15.96
C THR A 252 -33.52 7.52 16.53
N ALA A 253 -33.19 8.24 17.60
CA ALA A 253 -34.05 9.25 18.20
C ALA A 253 -34.36 10.35 17.18
N ASP A 254 -35.57 10.89 17.30
CA ASP A 254 -36.15 11.92 16.45
C ASP A 254 -35.17 13.05 16.10
N THR A 255 -34.90 13.23 14.80
CA THR A 255 -34.54 14.55 14.27
C THR A 255 -35.04 14.67 12.82
N SER A 256 -36.24 15.23 12.69
CA SER A 256 -36.84 15.61 11.42
C SER A 256 -36.12 16.83 10.84
N GLY A 257 -35.34 16.62 9.78
CA GLY A 257 -34.72 17.67 8.98
C GLY A 257 -34.36 17.16 7.59
N SER A 258 -35.35 17.11 6.69
CA SER A 258 -35.15 16.77 5.28
C SER A 258 -34.50 17.95 4.56
N GLY A 259 -33.18 17.85 4.39
CA GLY A 259 -32.40 18.65 3.46
C GLY A 259 -31.64 17.72 2.52
N SER A 260 -31.87 17.85 1.22
CA SER A 260 -31.03 17.25 0.18
C SER A 260 -29.61 17.80 0.33
N GLY A 261 -28.73 17.02 0.96
CA GLY A 261 -27.33 17.39 1.19
C GLY A 261 -26.55 17.44 -0.13
N PRO A 262 -25.62 18.38 -0.29
CA PRO A 262 -24.75 18.44 -1.46
C PRO A 262 -23.88 17.18 -1.55
N SER A 263 -23.67 16.69 -2.78
CA SER A 263 -22.68 15.66 -3.09
C SER A 263 -21.31 16.07 -2.52
N ARG A 264 -20.75 15.25 -1.63
CA ARG A 264 -19.46 15.47 -0.98
C ARG A 264 -18.36 15.46 -2.06
N GLN A 265 -17.89 16.64 -2.48
CA GLN A 265 -16.68 16.73 -3.29
C GLN A 265 -15.50 16.37 -2.40
N VAL A 266 -14.77 15.32 -2.75
CA VAL A 266 -13.53 14.94 -2.05
C VAL A 266 -12.50 16.01 -2.39
N ASN A 267 -12.01 16.75 -1.38
CA ASN A 267 -10.90 17.65 -1.56
C ASN A 267 -9.65 16.84 -1.95
N THR A 268 -9.13 17.07 -3.15
CA THR A 268 -8.17 16.17 -3.80
C THR A 268 -6.72 16.37 -3.35
N ASP A 269 -6.44 17.27 -2.42
CA ASP A 269 -5.09 17.51 -1.93
C ASP A 269 -4.89 16.75 -0.62
N LEU A 270 -4.52 15.47 -0.70
CA LEU A 270 -4.22 14.61 0.45
C LEU A 270 -2.72 14.54 0.76
N ALA A 271 -1.94 15.48 0.21
CA ALA A 271 -0.50 15.55 0.45
C ALA A 271 -0.22 15.77 1.94
N LEU A 272 0.85 15.12 2.43
CA LEU A 272 1.38 15.34 3.76
C LEU A 272 2.73 16.05 3.66
N HIS A 273 2.96 17.02 4.52
CA HIS A 273 4.13 17.88 4.45
C HIS A 273 4.96 17.82 5.73
N VAL A 274 6.28 17.76 5.56
CA VAL A 274 7.24 17.83 6.67
C VAL A 274 8.39 18.74 6.27
N ASP A 275 8.77 19.63 7.17
CA ASP A 275 10.01 20.40 7.04
C ASP A 275 11.19 19.46 7.36
N GLU A 276 11.80 18.88 6.33
CA GLU A 276 12.93 17.94 6.49
C GLU A 276 14.12 18.54 7.25
N ALA A 277 14.28 19.86 7.23
CA ALA A 277 15.34 20.53 7.99
C ALA A 277 15.10 20.47 9.51
N LYS A 278 13.84 20.34 9.95
CA LYS A 278 13.47 20.17 11.36
C LYS A 278 13.40 18.71 11.76
N TRP A 279 12.88 17.85 10.88
CA TRP A 279 12.65 16.45 11.20
C TRP A 279 12.61 15.56 9.96
N ARG A 280 13.80 15.20 9.47
CA ARG A 280 13.96 14.31 8.31
C ARG A 280 13.25 12.95 8.46
N PRO A 281 13.27 12.24 9.61
CA PRO A 281 12.51 10.99 9.75
C PRO A 281 11.03 11.15 9.38
N GLY A 282 10.43 12.30 9.69
CA GLY A 282 9.03 12.59 9.37
C GLY A 282 8.71 12.51 7.89
N SER A 283 9.65 12.76 6.95
CA SER A 283 9.33 12.70 5.52
C SER A 283 9.08 11.28 5.03
N PHE A 284 9.75 10.26 5.59
CA PHE A 284 9.46 8.86 5.31
C PHE A 284 8.06 8.47 5.81
N MET A 285 7.71 8.91 7.02
CA MET A 285 6.36 8.70 7.56
C MET A 285 5.29 9.40 6.72
N ALA A 286 5.53 10.63 6.29
CA ALA A 286 4.59 11.37 5.43
C ALA A 286 4.32 10.61 4.12
N MET A 287 5.37 10.12 3.44
CA MET A 287 5.22 9.34 2.20
C MET A 287 4.43 8.04 2.41
N ALA A 288 4.72 7.29 3.47
CA ALA A 288 4.01 6.05 3.78
C ALA A 288 2.54 6.31 4.12
N LEU A 289 2.26 7.31 4.96
CA LEU A 289 0.89 7.67 5.38
C LEU A 289 0.07 8.28 4.24
N GLU A 290 0.68 9.07 3.35
CA GLU A 290 -0.01 9.62 2.18
C GLU A 290 -0.50 8.50 1.25
N ARG A 291 0.35 7.52 0.96
CA ARG A 291 -0.02 6.35 0.16
C ARG A 291 -1.09 5.51 0.85
N LEU A 292 -0.92 5.26 2.16
CA LEU A 292 -1.91 4.54 2.95
C LEU A 292 -3.27 5.25 2.93
N LEU A 293 -3.28 6.57 3.07
CA LEU A 293 -4.47 7.41 3.04
C LEU A 293 -5.19 7.32 1.70
N LEU A 294 -4.47 7.39 0.59
CA LEU A 294 -5.04 7.23 -0.76
C LEU A 294 -5.73 5.87 -0.91
N MET A 295 -5.10 4.79 -0.44
CA MET A 295 -5.67 3.45 -0.52
C MET A 295 -6.85 3.24 0.42
N ALA A 296 -6.74 3.66 1.68
CA ALA A 296 -7.80 3.54 2.68
C ALA A 296 -9.04 4.33 2.25
N THR A 297 -8.86 5.57 1.82
CA THR A 297 -9.93 6.43 1.30
C THR A 297 -10.59 5.83 0.07
N ARG A 298 -9.80 5.20 -0.81
CA ARG A 298 -10.34 4.51 -1.97
C ARG A 298 -11.24 3.36 -1.50
N VAL A 299 -10.75 2.47 -0.66
CA VAL A 299 -11.50 1.32 -0.15
C VAL A 299 -12.78 1.76 0.57
N ASP A 300 -12.69 2.78 1.44
CA ASP A 300 -13.84 3.35 2.17
C ASP A 300 -14.93 3.87 1.21
N ASN A 301 -14.54 4.60 0.17
CA ASN A 301 -15.50 5.19 -0.78
C ASN A 301 -16.09 4.20 -1.79
N THR A 302 -15.46 3.04 -1.96
CA THR A 302 -15.76 2.13 -3.08
C THR A 302 -16.09 0.71 -2.65
N THR A 303 -16.16 0.45 -1.35
CA THR A 303 -16.57 -0.82 -0.77
C THR A 303 -17.50 -0.55 0.41
N ASP A 304 -17.88 -1.61 1.14
CA ASP A 304 -18.60 -1.46 2.41
C ASP A 304 -17.64 -1.54 3.61
N PHE A 305 -16.32 -1.60 3.36
CA PHE A 305 -15.31 -1.52 4.41
C PHE A 305 -15.18 -0.09 4.93
N GLY A 306 -15.07 0.05 6.24
CA GLY A 306 -14.67 1.29 6.89
C GLY A 306 -13.62 1.03 7.96
N PHE A 307 -13.17 2.06 8.65
CA PHE A 307 -12.18 1.96 9.71
C PHE A 307 -12.71 1.12 10.87
N ASP A 308 -11.89 0.20 11.35
CA ASP A 308 -12.25 -0.63 12.49
C ASP A 308 -12.08 0.15 13.81
N ASP A 309 -13.14 0.18 14.63
CA ASP A 309 -13.23 0.94 15.88
C ASP A 309 -13.06 0.07 17.13
N LYS A 310 -12.63 -1.18 16.98
CA LYS A 310 -12.46 -2.14 18.10
C LYS A 310 -11.02 -2.32 18.59
N GLY A 311 -10.06 -1.61 17.98
CA GLY A 311 -8.65 -1.69 18.36
C GLY A 311 -7.77 -0.84 17.47
N SER A 312 -6.47 -1.09 17.48
CA SER A 312 -5.50 -0.36 16.64
C SER A 312 -5.88 -0.48 15.17
N THR A 313 -6.29 0.64 14.59
CA THR A 313 -6.78 0.77 13.22
C THR A 313 -5.65 1.15 12.28
N VAL A 314 -4.68 1.93 12.76
CA VAL A 314 -3.49 2.35 12.01
C VAL A 314 -2.26 1.99 12.83
N ALA A 315 -1.22 1.51 12.18
CA ALA A 315 0.08 1.33 12.81
C ALA A 315 1.20 1.65 11.80
N ALA A 316 2.29 2.26 12.24
CA ALA A 316 3.44 2.49 11.37
C ALA A 316 4.77 2.42 12.14
N GLY A 317 5.86 2.09 11.43
CA GLY A 317 7.17 1.94 12.04
C GLY A 317 8.26 1.58 11.02
N PHE A 318 9.50 1.53 11.49
CA PHE A 318 10.62 1.09 10.68
C PHE A 318 10.63 -0.44 10.52
N LEU A 319 10.82 -0.87 9.27
CA LEU A 319 10.93 -2.25 8.85
C LEU A 319 12.38 -2.55 8.50
N ARG A 320 12.88 -3.71 8.95
CA ARG A 320 14.13 -4.30 8.46
C ARG A 320 13.86 -5.76 8.07
N PRO A 321 14.59 -6.34 7.09
CA PRO A 321 14.37 -7.73 6.68
C PRO A 321 14.42 -8.74 7.82
N GLU A 322 15.27 -8.49 8.81
CA GLU A 322 15.45 -9.35 9.98
C GLU A 322 14.57 -8.99 11.18
N HIS A 323 13.86 -7.86 11.12
CA HIS A 323 12.92 -7.38 12.15
C HIS A 323 11.60 -6.94 11.48
N PRO A 324 10.72 -7.89 11.12
CA PRO A 324 9.37 -7.52 10.70
C PRO A 324 8.61 -6.91 11.87
N GLN A 325 7.81 -5.88 11.60
CA GLN A 325 6.93 -5.30 12.61
C GLN A 325 5.70 -6.18 12.76
N GLN A 326 5.28 -6.39 14.00
CA GLN A 326 4.17 -7.29 14.29
C GLN A 326 3.37 -6.79 15.48
N PHE A 327 2.07 -7.01 15.47
CA PHE A 327 1.27 -6.87 16.68
C PHE A 327 0.15 -7.89 16.70
N THR A 328 -0.42 -8.08 17.88
CA THR A 328 -1.53 -8.97 18.10
C THR A 328 -2.76 -8.15 18.45
N ARG A 329 -3.90 -8.49 17.87
CA ARG A 329 -5.17 -7.88 18.24
C ARG A 329 -6.32 -8.87 18.15
N VAL A 330 -7.41 -8.54 18.85
CA VAL A 330 -8.64 -9.32 18.78
C VAL A 330 -9.40 -8.98 17.50
N PHE A 331 -9.86 -10.01 16.79
CA PHE A 331 -10.83 -9.91 15.71
C PHE A 331 -12.08 -10.73 16.06
N GLU A 332 -13.25 -10.28 15.61
CA GLU A 332 -14.54 -10.92 15.89
C GLU A 332 -14.84 -12.06 14.90
N ALA A 333 -15.37 -13.17 15.39
CA ALA A 333 -15.72 -14.32 14.55
C ALA A 333 -16.75 -13.93 13.47
N GLY A 334 -16.52 -14.36 12.23
CA GLY A 334 -17.42 -14.17 11.10
C GLY A 334 -17.40 -12.77 10.50
N LYS A 335 -16.59 -11.84 11.04
CA LYS A 335 -16.36 -10.52 10.44
C LYS A 335 -15.29 -10.59 9.36
N THR A 336 -15.48 -9.81 8.31
CA THR A 336 -14.51 -9.66 7.22
C THR A 336 -13.71 -8.39 7.44
N TYR A 337 -12.39 -8.51 7.33
CA TYR A 337 -11.43 -7.44 7.51
C TYR A 337 -10.57 -7.29 6.26
N ALA A 338 -10.19 -6.06 5.96
CA ALA A 338 -9.18 -5.71 4.98
C ALA A 338 -7.99 -5.09 5.71
N VAL A 339 -6.78 -5.55 5.42
CA VAL A 339 -5.53 -4.99 5.95
C VAL A 339 -4.71 -4.52 4.76
N ILE A 340 -4.38 -3.24 4.75
CA ILE A 340 -3.68 -2.58 3.65
C ILE A 340 -2.39 -2.00 4.21
N GLY A 341 -1.28 -2.23 3.54
CA GLY A 341 0.03 -1.69 3.88
C GLY A 341 0.52 -0.69 2.85
N ALA A 342 1.44 0.17 3.25
CA ALA A 342 2.12 1.13 2.38
C ALA A 342 3.56 1.37 2.86
N GLY A 343 4.50 1.41 1.92
CA GLY A 343 5.87 1.85 2.16
C GLY A 343 6.08 3.32 1.89
N SER A 344 7.15 3.90 2.46
CA SER A 344 7.60 5.25 2.09
C SER A 344 8.24 5.29 0.70
N THR A 345 8.78 4.16 0.24
CA THR A 345 9.31 3.98 -1.13
C THR A 345 8.60 2.84 -1.88
N GLU A 346 9.01 2.52 -3.09
CA GLU A 346 8.50 1.36 -3.86
C GLU A 346 9.14 0.04 -3.39
N ALA A 347 9.46 -0.07 -2.10
CA ALA A 347 10.03 -1.28 -1.53
C ALA A 347 9.03 -2.42 -1.55
N ASN A 348 9.52 -3.63 -1.73
CA ASN A 348 8.66 -4.80 -1.61
C ASN A 348 8.26 -4.98 -0.15
N ILE A 349 6.99 -4.87 0.16
CA ILE A 349 6.45 -5.04 1.50
C ILE A 349 5.44 -6.17 1.47
N ASP A 350 5.60 -7.11 2.39
CA ASP A 350 4.68 -8.23 2.55
C ASP A 350 3.79 -8.01 3.78
N ILE A 351 2.54 -8.45 3.71
CA ILE A 351 1.62 -8.57 4.85
C ILE A 351 1.30 -10.04 5.10
N VAL A 352 1.35 -10.46 6.36
CA VAL A 352 0.94 -11.81 6.77
C VAL A 352 0.00 -11.74 7.98
N ILE A 353 -1.15 -12.40 7.88
CA ILE A 353 -2.14 -12.55 8.95
C ILE A 353 -2.12 -13.99 9.46
N LYS A 354 -1.85 -14.16 10.75
CA LYS A 354 -1.83 -15.46 11.44
C LYS A 354 -2.96 -15.54 12.46
N ASP A 355 -3.66 -16.67 12.48
CA ASP A 355 -4.73 -16.97 13.43
C ASP A 355 -4.19 -17.21 14.87
N PRO A 356 -5.06 -17.36 15.88
CA PRO A 356 -4.62 -17.65 17.25
C PRO A 356 -3.83 -18.97 17.41
N GLY A 357 -3.94 -19.89 16.45
CA GLY A 357 -3.15 -21.12 16.37
C GLY A 357 -1.78 -20.93 15.70
N GLY A 358 -1.50 -19.74 15.18
CA GLY A 358 -0.28 -19.40 14.44
C GLY A 358 -0.32 -19.78 12.96
N ASN A 359 -1.47 -20.22 12.43
CA ASN A 359 -1.60 -20.56 11.01
C ASN A 359 -1.79 -19.30 10.17
N VAL A 360 -1.11 -19.20 9.03
CA VAL A 360 -1.34 -18.11 8.07
C VAL A 360 -2.71 -18.29 7.43
N ILE A 361 -3.59 -17.29 7.58
CA ILE A 361 -4.95 -17.30 7.01
C ILE A 361 -5.13 -16.33 5.85
N ALA A 362 -4.24 -15.34 5.73
CA ALA A 362 -4.14 -14.45 4.59
C ALA A 362 -2.71 -13.91 4.49
N ALA A 363 -2.22 -13.70 3.29
CA ALA A 363 -0.92 -13.10 3.03
C ALA A 363 -0.92 -12.40 1.67
N ASP A 364 -0.19 -11.31 1.60
CA ASP A 364 0.24 -10.67 0.36
C ASP A 364 1.78 -10.69 0.37
N THR A 365 2.34 -11.33 -0.65
CA THR A 365 3.78 -11.48 -0.87
C THR A 365 4.14 -11.15 -2.33
N GLU A 366 3.26 -10.42 -3.02
CA GLU A 366 3.55 -9.90 -4.34
C GLU A 366 4.64 -8.84 -4.25
N ALA A 367 5.38 -8.62 -5.34
CA ALA A 367 6.55 -7.76 -5.33
C ALA A 367 6.16 -6.28 -5.50
N ASP A 368 5.49 -5.70 -4.49
CA ASP A 368 4.99 -4.32 -4.51
C ASP A 368 5.11 -3.61 -3.14
N GLY A 369 4.92 -2.29 -3.14
CA GLY A 369 5.00 -1.46 -1.92
C GLY A 369 3.68 -1.12 -1.27
N THR A 370 2.61 -1.81 -1.68
CA THR A 370 1.23 -1.54 -1.29
C THR A 370 0.44 -2.84 -1.06
N PRO A 371 0.94 -3.75 -0.19
CA PRO A 371 0.31 -5.04 0.01
C PRO A 371 -1.11 -4.88 0.57
N ALA A 372 -2.03 -5.74 0.14
CA ALA A 372 -3.40 -5.74 0.65
C ALA A 372 -3.96 -7.15 0.76
N VAL A 373 -4.55 -7.46 1.92
CA VAL A 373 -5.22 -8.74 2.16
C VAL A 373 -6.64 -8.54 2.67
N THR A 374 -7.54 -9.43 2.29
CA THR A 374 -8.88 -9.54 2.88
C THR A 374 -9.06 -10.92 3.49
N PHE A 375 -9.66 -11.01 4.66
CA PHE A 375 -9.98 -12.27 5.30
C PHE A 375 -11.24 -12.19 6.17
N THR A 376 -11.95 -13.30 6.31
CA THR A 376 -13.02 -13.45 7.32
C THR A 376 -12.46 -14.20 8.51
N ALA A 377 -12.51 -13.62 9.71
CA ALA A 377 -11.98 -14.26 10.90
C ALA A 377 -12.82 -15.51 11.26
N PRO A 378 -12.28 -16.74 11.18
CA PRO A 378 -13.07 -17.95 11.42
C PRO A 378 -13.49 -18.11 12.89
N THR A 379 -12.72 -17.53 13.81
CA THR A 379 -12.92 -17.59 15.25
C THR A 379 -12.61 -16.25 15.86
N GLU A 380 -13.27 -15.92 16.97
CA GLU A 380 -12.87 -14.78 17.77
C GLU A 380 -11.54 -15.09 18.47
N GLY A 381 -10.61 -14.16 18.45
CA GLY A 381 -9.35 -14.35 19.16
C GLY A 381 -8.26 -13.39 18.73
N ASN A 382 -7.07 -13.63 19.30
CA ASN A 382 -5.86 -12.86 19.07
C ASN A 382 -5.17 -13.29 17.77
N TYR A 383 -5.30 -12.49 16.72
CA TYR A 383 -4.58 -12.69 15.48
C TYR A 383 -3.31 -11.86 15.49
N LYS A 384 -2.27 -12.40 14.87
CA LYS A 384 -1.01 -11.71 14.66
C LYS A 384 -0.98 -11.14 13.25
N ILE A 385 -0.67 -9.86 13.16
CA ILE A 385 -0.49 -9.12 11.91
C ILE A 385 1.00 -8.82 11.80
N GLU A 386 1.60 -9.11 10.66
CA GLU A 386 3.03 -8.96 10.40
C GLU A 386 3.20 -8.13 9.12
N LEU A 387 3.99 -7.06 9.20
CA LEU A 387 4.42 -6.23 8.08
C LEU A 387 5.93 -6.37 7.94
N SER A 388 6.42 -6.67 6.75
CA SER A 388 7.84 -6.92 6.53
C SER A 388 8.34 -6.34 5.21
N VAL A 389 9.57 -5.85 5.18
CA VAL A 389 10.23 -5.41 3.95
C VAL A 389 11.11 -6.52 3.39
N VAL A 390 11.08 -6.70 2.07
CA VAL A 390 11.79 -7.77 1.36
C VAL A 390 12.84 -7.18 0.42
N ASN A 391 14.06 -7.74 0.44
CA ASN A 391 15.18 -7.38 -0.43
C ASN A 391 15.61 -5.90 -0.38
N GLN A 392 15.28 -5.17 0.69
CA GLN A 392 15.79 -3.81 0.97
C GLN A 392 16.38 -3.73 2.38
N ALA A 393 17.24 -2.74 2.64
CA ALA A 393 17.90 -2.63 3.95
C ALA A 393 16.95 -2.16 5.06
N GLU A 394 16.16 -1.13 4.76
CA GLU A 394 15.22 -0.51 5.70
C GLU A 394 14.10 0.18 4.92
N GLU A 395 12.93 0.29 5.53
CA GLU A 395 11.76 0.98 4.97
C GLU A 395 10.89 1.49 6.12
N PHE A 396 10.22 2.63 5.94
CA PHE A 396 9.16 3.03 6.88
C PHE A 396 7.82 2.54 6.31
N GLY A 397 7.19 1.62 7.03
CA GLY A 397 5.94 0.99 6.61
C GLY A 397 4.78 1.41 7.50
N ALA A 398 3.60 1.52 6.91
CA ALA A 398 2.36 1.76 7.61
C ALA A 398 1.29 0.75 7.19
N ILE A 399 0.39 0.39 8.10
CA ILE A 399 -0.83 -0.38 7.79
C ILE A 399 -2.08 0.32 8.29
N VAL A 400 -3.20 0.02 7.63
CA VAL A 400 -4.55 0.30 8.10
C VAL A 400 -5.35 -1.00 8.15
N ILE A 401 -6.22 -1.12 9.15
CA ILE A 401 -7.15 -2.22 9.34
C ILE A 401 -8.56 -1.67 9.19
N MET A 402 -9.27 -2.24 8.24
CA MET A 402 -10.65 -1.89 7.92
C MET A 402 -11.53 -3.13 8.13
N GLN A 403 -12.80 -2.91 8.40
CA GLN A 403 -13.79 -3.98 8.58
C GLN A 403 -15.05 -3.71 7.76
N ASP A 404 -15.70 -4.79 7.33
CA ASP A 404 -16.98 -4.72 6.65
C ASP A 404 -18.04 -4.08 7.57
N GLY A 405 -18.67 -3.00 7.11
CA GLY A 405 -19.54 -2.14 7.89
C GLY A 405 -18.81 -1.29 8.95
N GLY A 406 -17.51 -1.05 8.77
CA GLY A 406 -16.70 -0.21 9.64
C GLY A 406 -17.08 1.27 9.59
N LEU A 407 -16.43 2.08 10.42
CA LEU A 407 -16.71 3.51 10.50
C LEU A 407 -16.11 4.24 9.29
N PRO A 408 -16.92 4.93 8.47
CA PRO A 408 -16.36 5.77 7.42
C PRO A 408 -15.69 7.00 8.05
N ILE A 409 -14.41 7.20 7.75
CA ILE A 409 -13.66 8.38 8.20
C ILE A 409 -13.34 9.24 6.98
N PRO A 410 -13.77 10.51 6.94
CA PRO A 410 -13.50 11.38 5.82
C PRO A 410 -12.00 11.51 5.53
N ALA A 411 -11.61 11.53 4.26
CA ALA A 411 -10.22 11.68 3.86
C ALA A 411 -9.55 12.93 4.44
N GLU A 412 -10.30 14.04 4.49
CA GLU A 412 -9.86 15.31 5.10
C GLU A 412 -9.56 15.15 6.60
N THR A 413 -10.37 14.37 7.32
CA THR A 413 -10.16 14.07 8.73
C THR A 413 -8.88 13.27 8.92
N LEU A 414 -8.67 12.23 8.11
CA LEU A 414 -7.45 11.41 8.18
C LEU A 414 -6.19 12.23 7.86
N GLN A 415 -6.24 13.04 6.79
CA GLN A 415 -5.15 13.93 6.42
C GLN A 415 -4.82 14.89 7.57
N MET A 416 -5.84 15.50 8.18
CA MET A 416 -5.66 16.44 9.28
C MET A 416 -5.00 15.78 10.49
N VAL A 417 -5.44 14.58 10.89
CA VAL A 417 -4.80 13.83 11.99
C VAL A 417 -3.33 13.54 11.67
N PHE A 418 -3.04 13.04 10.47
CA PHE A 418 -1.67 12.69 10.10
C PHE A 418 -0.77 13.91 9.98
N GLN A 419 -1.26 15.00 9.40
CA GLN A 419 -0.50 16.26 9.31
C GLN A 419 -0.21 16.81 10.71
N ARG A 420 -1.20 16.83 11.62
CA ARG A 420 -0.98 17.29 13.00
C ARG A 420 0.02 16.41 13.76
N LEU A 421 0.00 15.10 13.52
CA LEU A 421 0.98 14.20 14.13
C LEU A 421 2.40 14.47 13.62
N LEU A 422 2.54 14.72 12.31
CA LEU A 422 3.81 15.10 11.69
C LEU A 422 4.33 16.45 12.22
N ASP A 423 3.44 17.43 12.35
CA ASP A 423 3.76 18.76 12.90
C ASP A 423 4.20 18.64 14.36
N SER A 424 3.54 17.80 15.16
CA SER A 424 3.92 17.51 16.55
C SER A 424 5.32 16.88 16.64
N GLY A 425 5.61 15.87 15.82
CA GLY A 425 6.94 15.26 15.75
C GLY A 425 8.02 16.25 15.32
N ALA A 426 7.74 17.10 14.32
CA ALA A 426 8.66 18.14 13.86
C ALA A 426 8.91 19.21 14.91
N PHE A 427 7.87 19.63 15.64
CA PHE A 427 7.98 20.56 16.76
C PHE A 427 8.85 19.99 17.87
N ALA A 428 8.57 18.76 18.31
CA ALA A 428 9.33 18.10 19.37
C ALA A 428 10.81 17.90 18.97
N SER A 429 11.06 17.47 17.74
CA SER A 429 12.43 17.32 17.18
C SER A 429 13.18 18.64 17.19
N GLY A 430 12.54 19.73 16.73
CA GLY A 430 13.13 21.06 16.76
C GLY A 430 13.50 21.52 18.18
N LYS A 431 12.67 21.21 19.19
CA LYS A 431 12.98 21.52 20.59
C LYS A 431 14.15 20.72 21.14
N VAL A 432 14.27 19.46 20.77
CA VAL A 432 15.42 18.63 21.14
C VAL A 432 16.71 19.14 20.48
N GLN A 433 16.64 19.62 19.24
CA GLN A 433 17.76 20.28 18.56
C GLN A 433 18.19 21.59 19.24
N GLU A 434 17.23 22.43 19.68
CA GLU A 434 17.51 23.65 20.45
C GLU A 434 18.27 23.36 21.76
N LEU A 435 18.08 22.16 22.34
CA LEU A 435 18.78 21.70 23.54
C LEU A 435 20.19 21.11 23.27
N GLY A 436 20.61 21.05 22.00
CA GLY A 436 21.96 20.63 21.62
C GLY A 436 22.07 19.23 21.01
N PHE A 437 20.97 18.50 20.90
CA PHE A 437 20.93 17.19 20.23
C PHE A 437 20.75 17.39 18.73
N GLN A 438 21.86 17.50 17.99
CA GLN A 438 21.85 17.92 16.58
C GLN A 438 21.00 17.04 15.66
N ASN A 439 20.88 15.74 15.98
CA ASN A 439 20.11 14.79 15.20
C ASN A 439 18.59 14.85 15.48
N GLY A 440 18.18 15.59 16.52
CA GLY A 440 16.77 15.70 16.91
C GLY A 440 16.19 14.37 17.39
N LEU A 441 14.95 14.12 17.01
CA LEU A 441 14.21 12.90 17.36
C LEU A 441 14.16 11.92 16.18
N VAL A 442 14.28 10.63 16.48
CA VAL A 442 14.07 9.53 15.53
C VAL A 442 12.93 8.63 16.01
N PHE A 443 12.39 7.80 15.12
CA PHE A 443 11.34 6.84 15.50
C PHE A 443 11.89 5.77 16.44
N HIS A 444 11.04 5.31 17.36
CA HIS A 444 11.30 4.07 18.08
C HIS A 444 11.32 2.87 17.11
N GLU A 445 12.30 1.96 17.24
CA GLU A 445 12.53 0.89 16.25
C GLU A 445 12.11 -0.52 16.74
N ASP A 446 12.03 -0.78 18.04
CA ASP A 446 11.76 -2.13 18.58
C ASP A 446 10.27 -2.50 18.55
N ASP A 447 9.39 -1.52 18.35
CA ASP A 447 7.93 -1.66 18.27
C ASP A 447 7.38 -0.63 17.27
N TRP A 448 6.07 -0.66 17.03
CA TRP A 448 5.37 0.33 16.23
C TRP A 448 5.58 1.72 16.81
N ALA A 449 6.25 2.58 16.03
CA ALA A 449 6.49 3.97 16.38
C ALA A 449 5.20 4.79 16.36
N LEU A 450 4.22 4.39 15.56
CA LEU A 450 2.93 5.05 15.42
C LEU A 450 1.80 4.04 15.64
N GLN A 451 0.77 4.48 16.36
CA GLN A 451 -0.49 3.78 16.49
C GLN A 451 -1.66 4.75 16.32
N GLY A 452 -2.73 4.31 15.68
CA GLY A 452 -3.98 5.06 15.55
C GLY A 452 -5.17 4.18 15.89
N THR A 453 -6.17 4.74 16.55
CA THR A 453 -7.41 4.05 16.89
C THR A 453 -8.58 5.02 16.84
N VAL A 454 -9.76 4.53 16.50
CA VAL A 454 -10.98 5.31 16.67
C VAL A 454 -11.38 5.28 18.14
N LEU A 455 -11.50 6.45 18.76
CA LEU A 455 -11.99 6.61 20.13
C LEU A 455 -13.29 7.41 20.14
N TYR A 456 -14.21 7.01 21.01
CA TYR A 456 -15.38 7.80 21.41
C TYR A 456 -15.08 8.59 22.71
N PRO A 457 -15.79 9.70 22.99
CA PRO A 457 -15.56 10.47 24.21
C PRO A 457 -15.66 9.60 25.47
N GLY A 458 -14.65 9.69 26.33
CA GLY A 458 -14.46 8.90 27.55
C GLY A 458 -13.74 7.57 27.35
N GLU A 459 -13.41 7.18 26.11
CA GLU A 459 -12.66 5.97 25.83
C GLU A 459 -11.15 6.17 25.90
N ALA A 460 -10.43 5.05 25.97
CA ALA A 460 -8.98 5.04 25.96
C ALA A 460 -8.45 3.77 25.30
N ILE A 461 -7.27 3.88 24.69
CA ILE A 461 -6.50 2.73 24.19
C ILE A 461 -5.18 2.64 24.95
N ARG A 462 -4.66 1.43 25.10
CA ARG A 462 -3.38 1.15 25.76
C ARG A 462 -2.50 0.30 24.86
N GLN A 463 -1.31 0.79 24.55
CA GLN A 463 -0.21 0.00 24.02
C GLN A 463 0.64 -0.46 25.22
N THR A 464 0.97 -1.73 25.27
CA THR A 464 1.74 -2.32 26.37
C THR A 464 3.01 -2.93 25.85
N GLY A 465 4.05 -3.02 26.69
CA GLY A 465 5.24 -3.78 26.31
C GLY A 465 6.35 -2.93 25.68
N ILE A 466 6.24 -1.60 25.68
CA ILE A 466 7.18 -0.70 25.01
C ILE A 466 8.52 -0.73 25.74
N THR A 467 9.62 -0.97 25.02
CA THR A 467 10.98 -0.98 25.59
C THR A 467 11.78 0.20 25.07
N LEU A 468 12.26 1.09 25.94
CA LEU A 468 12.95 2.30 25.51
C LEU A 468 14.47 2.16 25.39
N GLY A 469 15.04 1.01 25.77
CA GLY A 469 16.48 0.73 25.63
C GLY A 469 17.40 1.66 26.45
N GLY A 470 16.85 2.47 27.37
CA GLY A 470 17.58 3.47 28.13
C GLY A 470 17.65 4.85 27.48
N ASN A 471 17.10 5.02 26.27
CA ASN A 471 17.08 6.30 25.56
C ASN A 471 15.92 7.16 26.03
N SER A 472 16.15 8.45 26.29
CA SER A 472 15.06 9.38 26.57
C SER A 472 14.08 9.41 25.40
N ALA A 473 12.79 9.40 25.73
CA ALA A 473 11.72 9.23 24.77
C ALA A 473 10.68 10.35 24.87
N VAL A 474 10.10 10.70 23.73
CA VAL A 474 8.99 11.64 23.59
C VAL A 474 7.80 10.87 23.06
N PHE A 475 6.70 10.94 23.79
CA PHE A 475 5.40 10.41 23.40
C PHE A 475 4.52 11.60 23.04
N ALA A 476 3.88 11.54 21.89
CA ALA A 476 2.89 12.54 21.48
C ALA A 476 1.61 11.82 21.07
N ALA A 477 0.46 12.47 21.24
CA ALA A 477 -0.79 12.03 20.63
C ALA A 477 -1.50 13.21 19.98
N VAL A 478 -2.35 12.96 18.99
CA VAL A 478 -3.19 14.00 18.38
C VAL A 478 -4.59 13.50 18.02
N SER A 479 -5.55 14.42 17.94
CA SER A 479 -6.85 14.23 17.27
C SER A 479 -6.98 15.15 16.04
N HIS A 480 -8.07 14.99 15.28
CA HIS A 480 -8.34 15.88 14.14
C HIS A 480 -8.78 17.27 14.60
N GLU A 481 -9.74 17.36 15.52
CA GLU A 481 -10.24 18.65 16.00
C GLU A 481 -9.35 19.26 17.08
N GLU A 482 -9.11 20.57 17.00
CA GLU A 482 -8.34 21.32 18.00
C GLU A 482 -9.07 21.42 19.35
N SER A 483 -10.40 21.40 19.31
CA SER A 483 -11.26 21.55 20.48
C SER A 483 -11.44 20.28 21.30
N PHE A 484 -10.96 19.15 20.80
CA PHE A 484 -11.02 17.88 21.52
C PHE A 484 -9.94 17.83 22.60
N ASN A 485 -10.24 17.13 23.68
CA ASN A 485 -9.29 16.86 24.74
C ASN A 485 -8.76 15.43 24.63
N ILE A 486 -7.49 15.30 24.25
CA ILE A 486 -6.74 14.04 24.26
C ILE A 486 -5.78 14.09 25.44
N ASP A 487 -5.90 13.13 26.34
CA ASP A 487 -4.96 12.97 27.44
C ASP A 487 -3.96 11.85 27.12
N LEU A 488 -2.73 11.99 27.60
CA LEU A 488 -1.64 11.03 27.37
C LEU A 488 -1.03 10.58 28.69
N GLU A 489 -0.89 9.26 28.87
CA GLU A 489 -0.22 8.68 30.04
C GLU A 489 0.85 7.67 29.59
N VAL A 490 2.04 7.76 30.18
CA VAL A 490 3.11 6.78 30.02
C VAL A 490 3.37 6.15 31.37
N ILE A 491 3.13 4.85 31.46
CA ILE A 491 3.10 4.09 32.72
C ILE A 491 4.29 3.14 32.75
N ASN A 492 5.14 3.25 33.77
CA ASN A 492 6.16 2.26 34.05
C ASN A 492 5.49 0.94 34.49
N ALA A 493 5.59 -0.13 33.69
CA ALA A 493 4.88 -1.37 33.96
C ALA A 493 5.38 -2.09 35.23
N ASN A 494 6.61 -1.80 35.67
CA ASN A 494 7.21 -2.41 36.86
C ASN A 494 6.80 -1.67 38.15
N THR A 495 6.77 -0.34 38.13
CA THR A 495 6.52 0.49 39.33
C THR A 495 5.10 1.02 39.42
N GLY A 496 4.40 1.13 38.29
CA GLY A 496 3.12 1.81 38.17
C GLY A 496 3.22 3.34 38.19
N GLU A 497 4.43 3.91 38.19
CA GLU A 497 4.64 5.36 38.09
C GLU A 497 4.21 5.87 36.72
N THR A 498 3.59 7.05 36.70
CA THR A 498 2.99 7.63 35.49
C THR A 498 3.57 9.00 35.20
N ALA A 499 4.05 9.20 33.97
CA ALA A 499 4.20 10.53 33.38
C ALA A 499 2.94 10.84 32.58
N VAL A 500 2.33 12.01 32.79
CA VAL A 500 1.00 12.32 32.26
C VAL A 500 0.94 13.73 31.68
N ASP A 501 0.08 13.89 30.68
CA ASP A 501 -0.40 15.16 30.17
C ASP A 501 -1.93 15.08 30.08
N HIS A 502 -2.59 15.86 30.94
CA HIS A 502 -4.06 15.96 31.07
C HIS A 502 -4.51 17.42 30.86
N GLU A 503 -3.68 18.24 30.21
CA GLU A 503 -4.08 19.61 29.84
C GLU A 503 -5.21 19.54 28.79
N PRO A 504 -6.17 20.49 28.81
CA PRO A 504 -7.31 20.47 27.90
C PRO A 504 -6.91 20.86 26.47
N ASP A 505 -6.23 19.95 25.77
CA ASP A 505 -5.74 20.13 24.41
C ASP A 505 -5.84 18.83 23.59
N SER A 506 -5.59 18.95 22.29
CA SER A 506 -5.73 17.85 21.32
C SER A 506 -4.38 17.33 20.84
N ASN A 507 -3.28 17.71 21.48
CA ASN A 507 -1.92 17.40 21.07
C ASN A 507 -0.95 17.19 22.26
N PRO A 508 -1.30 16.35 23.25
CA PRO A 508 -0.51 16.18 24.46
C PRO A 508 0.87 15.61 24.16
N ILE A 509 1.87 15.99 24.97
CA ILE A 509 3.25 15.53 24.86
C ILE A 509 3.79 15.10 26.23
N VAL A 510 4.27 13.87 26.33
CA VAL A 510 4.91 13.32 27.53
C VAL A 510 6.37 12.97 27.22
N ILE A 511 7.27 13.38 28.11
CA ILE A 511 8.70 13.05 28.02
C ILE A 511 9.04 12.05 29.12
N VAL A 512 9.67 10.94 28.74
CA VAL A 512 10.30 10.00 29.66
C VAL A 512 11.80 10.22 29.59
N ASP A 513 12.35 10.93 30.57
CA ASP A 513 13.77 11.17 30.67
C ASP A 513 14.47 10.02 31.40
N SER A 514 15.57 9.53 30.82
CA SER A 514 16.43 8.49 31.41
C SER A 514 15.68 7.22 31.83
N PRO A 515 14.96 6.55 30.90
CA PRO A 515 14.21 5.33 31.23
C PRO A 515 15.12 4.19 31.69
N ASP A 516 14.59 3.31 32.52
CA ASP A 516 15.32 2.08 32.87
C ASP A 516 15.31 1.13 31.66
N PRO A 517 16.48 0.72 31.12
CA PRO A 517 16.56 -0.13 29.95
C PRO A 517 15.94 -1.53 30.14
N ASN A 518 15.69 -1.95 31.38
CA ASN A 518 15.06 -3.24 31.70
C ASN A 518 13.58 -3.09 32.05
N THR A 519 13.02 -1.89 31.92
CA THR A 519 11.63 -1.61 32.21
C THR A 519 10.83 -1.57 30.92
N SER A 520 9.64 -2.17 30.98
CA SER A 520 8.62 -2.02 29.98
C SER A 520 7.68 -0.87 30.36
N TYR A 521 7.23 -0.13 29.36
CA TYR A 521 6.33 0.99 29.50
C TYR A 521 5.02 0.69 28.78
N ASP A 522 3.93 1.24 29.30
CA ASP A 522 2.65 1.23 28.63
C ASP A 522 2.26 2.66 28.28
N LEU A 523 1.86 2.88 27.03
CA LEU A 523 1.32 4.13 26.54
C LEU A 523 -0.21 4.04 26.57
N ARG A 524 -0.86 5.04 27.15
CA ARG A 524 -2.33 5.15 27.17
C ARG A 524 -2.75 6.49 26.60
N VAL A 525 -3.58 6.43 25.57
CA VAL A 525 -4.19 7.59 24.92
C VAL A 525 -5.66 7.61 25.31
N ILE A 526 -6.14 8.73 25.84
CA ILE A 526 -7.49 8.87 26.37
C ILE A 526 -8.17 10.00 25.61
N TYR A 527 -9.39 9.76 25.15
CA TYR A 527 -10.20 10.82 24.58
C TYR A 527 -11.11 11.38 25.67
N GLY A 528 -10.66 12.39 26.40
CA GLY A 528 -11.34 12.91 27.58
C GLY A 528 -12.66 13.60 27.27
N GLN A 529 -12.64 14.59 26.37
CA GLN A 529 -13.82 15.38 26.01
C GLN A 529 -13.85 15.70 24.52
N GLY A 530 -15.02 15.51 23.90
CA GLY A 530 -15.35 15.99 22.57
C GLY A 530 -16.79 15.62 22.21
N ASP A 531 -17.22 15.91 20.99
CA ASP A 531 -18.62 15.81 20.57
C ASP A 531 -18.91 14.66 19.59
N SER A 532 -17.87 13.99 19.09
CA SER A 532 -17.95 12.93 18.09
C SER A 532 -16.75 11.98 18.20
N ALA A 533 -16.78 10.85 17.49
CA ALA A 533 -15.64 9.94 17.45
C ALA A 533 -14.44 10.59 16.76
N THR A 534 -13.22 10.26 17.19
CA THR A 534 -11.99 10.73 16.56
C THR A 534 -11.06 9.57 16.26
N LEU A 535 -10.34 9.65 15.15
CA LEU A 535 -9.09 8.90 15.02
C LEU A 535 -8.06 9.61 15.92
N ALA A 536 -7.75 8.99 17.05
CA ALA A 536 -6.66 9.41 17.92
C ALA A 536 -5.40 8.66 17.49
N THR A 537 -4.33 9.39 17.19
CA THR A 537 -3.04 8.80 16.84
C THR A 537 -2.00 9.16 17.88
N SER A 538 -1.04 8.27 18.08
CA SER A 538 0.10 8.48 18.95
C SER A 538 1.40 8.13 18.25
N LEU A 539 2.47 8.77 18.70
CA LEU A 539 3.81 8.65 18.15
C LEU A 539 4.82 8.49 19.28
N ILE A 540 5.75 7.55 19.12
CA ILE A 540 6.86 7.27 20.03
C ILE A 540 8.16 7.63 19.32
N LEU A 541 8.86 8.60 19.88
CA LEU A 541 10.12 9.10 19.39
C LEU A 541 11.21 8.93 20.45
N ILE A 542 12.44 8.70 20.01
CA ILE A 542 13.61 8.61 20.88
C ILE A 542 14.63 9.68 20.49
N VAL A 543 15.35 10.19 21.49
CA VAL A 543 16.50 11.06 21.25
C VAL A 543 17.60 10.23 20.62
N SER A 544 18.05 10.64 19.43
CA SER A 544 19.25 10.09 18.81
C SER A 544 20.47 10.78 19.40
N ASP A 545 21.44 9.97 19.85
CA ASP A 545 22.79 10.44 20.16
C ASP A 545 23.48 11.08 18.93
#